data_AF-A0A0T7A1S9-F1
#
_entry.id   AF-A0A0T7A1S9-F1
#
_cell.length_a   1.000
_cell.length_b   1.000
_cell.length_c   1.000
_cell.angle_alpha   90.00
_cell.angle_beta   90.00
_cell.angle_gamma   90.00
#
_symmetry.space_group_name_H-M   'P 1'
#
loop_
_entity.id
_entity.type
_entity.pdbx_description
1 polymer ?
#
loop_
_entity_poly.entity_id
_entity_poly.type
_entity_poly.pdbx_seq_one_letter_code
_entity_poly.pdbx_strand_id
1 'polypeptide(L)'
;MKAIGYGALNRARIEAGFIVANADFITAEAALRADRERMLDEVGLDWLVDTEKPFFNGRDAIFRAREKNTLKHALVGLEIDGNIPAEGAIVYHRGKKEVGLVTAAIWSPLAKRNIAIASLARPFGSRIVEDLWVEIYALRELQYQKLMKRARVVARPFVSLPDRFGVAGSAGGQWRLLRQPRRSPNSGGSAETTFRSDPEVARDRLAPAPPMDSNYQVLLSLSVTVRASP
;
A
#
# COMPACT_ATOMS: atom_id res chain seq x y z
N MET A 1 2.29 -25.24 12.38
CA MET A 1 2.36 -24.10 11.44
C MET A 1 3.14 -24.54 10.21
N LYS A 2 2.67 -24.27 8.99
CA LYS A 2 3.41 -24.61 7.76
C LYS A 2 4.15 -23.37 7.27
N ALA A 3 5.40 -23.54 6.83
CA ALA A 3 6.16 -22.47 6.21
C ALA A 3 5.50 -22.08 4.87
N ILE A 4 5.53 -20.77 4.55
CA ILE A 4 5.07 -20.23 3.27
C ILE A 4 6.18 -19.36 2.68
N GLY A 5 6.32 -19.40 1.35
CA GLY A 5 7.30 -18.58 0.64
C GLY A 5 6.77 -17.17 0.32
N TYR A 6 7.68 -16.28 -0.06
CA TYR A 6 7.35 -14.90 -0.43
C TYR A 6 6.31 -14.80 -1.56
N GLY A 7 6.40 -15.67 -2.58
CA GLY A 7 5.42 -15.67 -3.68
C GLY A 7 3.98 -15.98 -3.21
N ALA A 8 3.81 -16.83 -2.20
CA ALA A 8 2.50 -17.11 -1.62
C ALA A 8 1.98 -15.92 -0.80
N LEU A 9 2.87 -15.27 -0.03
CA LEU A 9 2.54 -14.04 0.70
C LEU A 9 2.16 -12.90 -0.25
N ASN A 10 2.92 -12.71 -1.33
CA ASN A 10 2.65 -11.69 -2.35
C ASN A 10 1.30 -11.92 -3.02
N ARG A 11 0.96 -13.18 -3.32
CA ARG A 11 -0.36 -13.53 -3.86
C ARG A 11 -1.48 -13.19 -2.87
N ALA A 12 -1.35 -13.63 -1.62
CA ALA A 12 -2.35 -13.40 -0.58
C ALA A 12 -2.59 -11.90 -0.32
N ARG A 13 -1.53 -11.08 -0.27
CA ARG A 13 -1.68 -9.62 -0.08
C ARG A 13 -2.41 -8.97 -1.25
N ILE A 14 -2.15 -9.40 -2.49
CA ILE A 14 -2.82 -8.84 -3.67
C ILE A 14 -4.28 -9.23 -3.66
N GLU A 15 -4.62 -10.48 -3.31
CA GLU A 15 -6.02 -10.92 -3.15
C GLU A 15 -6.77 -10.12 -2.06
N ALA A 16 -6.10 -9.82 -0.94
CA ALA A 16 -6.62 -8.92 0.10
C ALA A 16 -6.59 -7.43 -0.32
N GLY A 17 -5.99 -7.08 -1.45
CA GLY A 17 -5.86 -5.71 -1.91
C GLY A 17 -4.93 -4.85 -1.04
N PHE A 18 -3.96 -5.44 -0.36
CA PHE A 18 -2.94 -4.70 0.40
C PHE A 18 -1.78 -4.23 -0.48
N ILE A 19 -1.26 -3.05 -0.15
CA ILE A 19 -0.11 -2.44 -0.80
C ILE A 19 1.14 -2.54 0.04
N VAL A 20 2.29 -2.49 -0.63
CA VAL A 20 3.61 -2.52 -0.04
C VAL A 20 4.36 -1.24 -0.39
N ALA A 21 4.93 -0.59 0.62
CA ALA A 21 5.79 0.57 0.42
C ALA A 21 7.01 0.21 -0.44
N ASN A 22 7.40 1.12 -1.32
CA ASN A 22 8.47 0.98 -2.31
C ASN A 22 8.27 -0.12 -3.36
N ALA A 23 7.12 -0.81 -3.37
CA ALA A 23 6.68 -1.68 -4.46
C ALA A 23 5.46 -1.09 -5.18
N ASP A 24 4.43 -0.72 -4.44
CA ASP A 24 3.19 -0.15 -4.99
C ASP A 24 3.18 1.39 -5.03
N PHE A 25 3.94 2.03 -4.14
CA PHE A 25 4.13 3.48 -4.10
C PHE A 25 5.48 3.81 -3.47
N ILE A 26 6.02 5.00 -3.76
CA ILE A 26 7.27 5.47 -3.16
C ILE A 26 6.95 6.29 -1.91
N THR A 27 7.66 6.02 -0.81
CA THR A 27 7.53 6.79 0.43
C THR A 27 8.23 8.15 0.29
N ALA A 28 7.80 9.14 1.07
CA ALA A 28 8.43 10.47 1.07
C ALA A 28 9.94 10.41 1.38
N GLU A 29 10.37 9.53 2.27
CA GLU A 29 11.78 9.34 2.63
C GLU A 29 12.61 8.69 1.50
N ALA A 30 12.01 7.75 0.75
CA ALA A 30 12.69 7.06 -0.35
C ALA A 30 12.61 7.83 -1.69
N ALA A 31 11.83 8.90 -1.76
CA ALA A 31 11.61 9.66 -2.99
C ALA A 31 12.85 10.51 -3.35
N LEU A 32 13.59 10.08 -4.36
CA LEU A 32 14.67 10.89 -4.94
C LEU A 32 14.16 12.08 -5.77
N ARG A 33 12.91 12.01 -6.24
CA ARG A 33 12.27 13.07 -7.02
C ARG A 33 10.93 13.43 -6.39
N ALA A 34 10.73 14.71 -6.11
CA ALA A 34 9.56 15.22 -5.40
C ALA A 34 8.23 14.98 -6.17
N ASP A 35 8.27 14.81 -7.49
CA ASP A 35 7.09 14.52 -8.31
C ASP A 35 6.61 13.06 -8.20
N ARG A 36 7.42 12.18 -7.61
CA ARG A 36 7.10 10.75 -7.43
C ARG A 36 6.52 10.42 -6.06
N GLU A 37 6.48 11.39 -5.16
CA GLU A 37 5.77 11.26 -3.89
C GLU A 37 4.27 11.05 -4.13
N ARG A 38 3.61 10.44 -3.14
CA ARG A 38 2.17 10.20 -3.15
C ARG A 38 1.55 10.66 -1.84
N MET A 39 0.40 11.31 -1.94
CA MET A 39 -0.43 11.60 -0.79
C MET A 39 -1.14 10.33 -0.32
N LEU A 40 -1.53 10.28 0.96
CA LEU A 40 -2.17 9.11 1.55
C LEU A 40 -3.47 8.73 0.82
N ASP A 41 -4.23 9.74 0.39
CA ASP A 41 -5.45 9.56 -0.39
C ASP A 41 -5.18 9.02 -1.81
N GLU A 42 -4.03 9.35 -2.40
CA GLU A 42 -3.65 8.86 -3.74
C GLU A 42 -3.30 7.37 -3.74
N VAL A 43 -2.89 6.82 -2.59
CA VAL A 43 -2.57 5.40 -2.40
C VAL A 43 -3.70 4.62 -1.72
N GLY A 44 -4.89 5.21 -1.58
CA GLY A 44 -6.06 4.54 -0.99
C GLY A 44 -5.91 4.22 0.49
N LEU A 45 -5.18 5.06 1.22
CA LEU A 45 -4.99 5.00 2.67
C LEU A 45 -5.64 6.19 3.39
N ASP A 46 -6.56 6.89 2.73
CA ASP A 46 -7.30 8.05 3.23
C ASP A 46 -7.97 7.80 4.59
N TRP A 47 -8.42 6.57 4.81
CA TRP A 47 -9.06 6.11 6.05
C TRP A 47 -8.14 6.11 7.28
N LEU A 48 -6.82 6.16 7.11
CA LEU A 48 -5.86 6.28 8.21
C LEU A 48 -5.78 7.71 8.79
N VAL A 49 -6.33 8.71 8.07
CA VAL A 49 -6.29 10.10 8.53
C VAL A 49 -7.39 10.36 9.53
N ASP A 50 -7.02 10.48 10.81
CA ASP A 50 -7.92 10.98 11.86
C ASP A 50 -8.08 12.50 11.75
N THR A 51 -9.30 12.95 11.42
CA THR A 51 -9.59 14.38 11.24
C THR A 51 -9.61 15.17 12.53
N GLU A 52 -9.94 14.50 13.64
CA GLU A 52 -10.09 15.10 14.96
C GLU A 52 -8.75 15.23 15.68
N LYS A 53 -7.74 14.47 15.24
CA LYS A 53 -6.39 14.57 15.79
C LYS A 53 -5.81 15.98 15.51
N PRO A 54 -5.44 16.74 16.55
CA PRO A 54 -5.05 18.14 16.37
C PRO A 54 -3.73 18.29 15.62
N PHE A 55 -2.75 17.42 15.86
CA PHE A 55 -1.40 17.54 15.28
C PHE A 55 -0.87 16.20 14.77
N PHE A 56 -0.37 16.20 13.53
CA PHE A 56 0.47 15.16 12.94
C PHE A 56 1.20 15.71 11.70
N ASN A 57 2.32 15.07 11.34
CA ASN A 57 3.13 15.49 10.19
C ASN A 57 2.33 15.38 8.89
N GLY A 58 2.33 16.45 8.09
CA GLY A 58 1.62 16.49 6.82
C GLY A 58 0.11 16.78 6.90
N ARG A 59 -0.44 17.04 8.12
CA ARG A 59 -1.87 17.35 8.33
C ARG A 59 -2.39 18.41 7.35
N ASP A 60 -1.82 19.60 7.39
CA ASP A 60 -2.30 20.73 6.60
C ASP A 60 -2.14 20.51 5.09
N ALA A 61 -1.10 19.78 4.68
CA ALA A 61 -0.89 19.42 3.28
C ALA A 61 -2.01 18.50 2.76
N ILE A 62 -2.41 17.49 3.54
CA ILE A 62 -3.51 16.59 3.20
C ILE A 62 -4.83 17.37 3.10
N PHE A 63 -5.16 18.18 4.11
CA PHE A 63 -6.42 18.93 4.12
C PHE A 63 -6.49 19.97 2.99
N ARG A 64 -5.40 20.68 2.74
CA ARG A 64 -5.30 21.61 1.61
C ARG A 64 -5.45 20.89 0.27
N ALA A 65 -4.88 19.69 0.12
CA ALA A 65 -5.01 18.91 -1.10
C ALA A 65 -6.45 18.43 -1.34
N ARG A 66 -7.17 18.05 -0.27
CA ARG A 66 -8.59 17.70 -0.31
C ARG A 66 -9.46 18.90 -0.69
N GLU A 67 -9.28 20.02 0.00
CA GLU A 67 -10.04 21.26 -0.24
C GLU A 67 -9.84 21.79 -1.67
N LYS A 68 -8.60 21.81 -2.14
CA LYS A 68 -8.25 22.32 -3.48
C LYS A 68 -8.36 21.26 -4.58
N ASN A 69 -8.73 20.02 -4.24
CA ASN A 69 -8.82 18.89 -5.15
C ASN A 69 -7.55 18.68 -6.02
N THR A 70 -6.36 18.80 -5.41
CA THR A 70 -5.08 18.75 -6.12
C THR A 70 -4.46 17.36 -6.20
N LEU A 71 -5.18 16.31 -5.78
CA LEU A 71 -4.74 14.92 -5.92
C LEU A 71 -4.60 14.57 -7.41
N LYS A 72 -3.44 14.03 -7.77
CA LYS A 72 -3.05 13.73 -9.16
C LYS A 72 -3.28 12.27 -9.51
N HIS A 73 -3.27 11.37 -8.54
CA HIS A 73 -3.39 9.93 -8.75
C HIS A 73 -4.54 9.32 -7.94
N ALA A 74 -4.98 8.14 -8.38
CA ALA A 74 -5.92 7.29 -7.68
C ALA A 74 -5.42 5.84 -7.77
N LEU A 75 -5.28 5.18 -6.62
CA LEU A 75 -4.96 3.77 -6.56
C LEU A 75 -6.24 2.94 -6.61
N VAL A 76 -6.36 2.07 -7.61
CA VAL A 76 -7.56 1.27 -7.87
C VAL A 76 -7.26 -0.22 -7.94
N GLY A 77 -8.29 -1.04 -7.69
CA GLY A 77 -8.29 -2.44 -8.10
C GLY A 77 -8.76 -2.57 -9.54
N LEU A 78 -8.12 -3.44 -10.31
CA LEU A 78 -8.51 -3.80 -11.67
C LEU A 78 -8.78 -5.30 -11.76
N GLU A 79 -9.80 -5.66 -12.52
CA GLU A 79 -9.97 -7.00 -13.09
C GLU A 79 -9.65 -6.92 -14.58
N ILE A 80 -8.73 -7.77 -15.05
CA ILE A 80 -8.20 -7.75 -16.42
C ILE A 80 -8.67 -9.01 -17.15
N ASP A 81 -9.10 -8.89 -18.39
CA ASP A 81 -9.54 -10.05 -19.15
C ASP A 81 -8.35 -10.99 -19.50
N GLY A 82 -8.57 -12.30 -19.35
CA GLY A 82 -7.57 -13.34 -19.59
C GLY A 82 -6.89 -13.85 -18.30
N ASN A 83 -5.79 -14.58 -18.46
CA ASN A 83 -5.11 -15.28 -17.36
C ASN A 83 -3.63 -14.91 -17.18
N ILE A 84 -3.11 -13.96 -17.97
CA ILE A 84 -1.72 -13.53 -17.90
C ILE A 84 -1.65 -12.33 -16.94
N PRO A 85 -0.95 -12.44 -15.81
CA PRO A 85 -0.75 -11.31 -14.88
C PRO A 85 -0.10 -10.13 -15.61
N ALA A 86 -0.57 -8.93 -15.31
CA ALA A 86 -0.14 -7.70 -15.96
C ALA A 86 0.76 -6.84 -15.05
N GLU A 87 1.67 -7.46 -14.29
CA GLU A 87 2.54 -6.72 -13.36
C GLU A 87 3.49 -5.80 -14.15
N GLY A 88 3.56 -4.52 -13.76
CA GLY A 88 4.35 -3.50 -14.48
C GLY A 88 3.73 -3.04 -15.80
N ALA A 89 2.52 -3.47 -16.13
CA ALA A 89 1.86 -3.10 -17.39
C ALA A 89 1.35 -1.65 -17.39
N ILE A 90 1.38 -1.03 -18.56
CA ILE A 90 0.81 0.30 -18.78
C ILE A 90 -0.71 0.18 -18.97
N VAL A 91 -1.44 1.08 -18.32
CA VAL A 91 -2.89 1.20 -18.44
C VAL A 91 -3.22 2.32 -19.42
N TYR A 92 -4.14 2.04 -20.34
CA TYR A 92 -4.63 2.96 -21.35
C TYR A 92 -6.13 3.20 -21.21
N HIS A 93 -6.58 4.40 -21.54
CA HIS A 93 -7.99 4.70 -21.78
C HIS A 93 -8.26 4.73 -23.28
N ARG A 94 -9.36 4.09 -23.72
CA ARG A 94 -9.72 3.91 -25.15
C ARG A 94 -8.62 3.25 -25.99
N GLY A 95 -7.71 2.52 -25.34
CA GLY A 95 -6.54 1.89 -25.98
C GLY A 95 -5.52 2.85 -26.60
N LYS A 96 -5.58 4.16 -26.31
CA LYS A 96 -4.71 5.17 -26.96
C LYS A 96 -3.98 6.07 -25.98
N LYS A 97 -4.65 6.51 -24.92
CA LYS A 97 -4.07 7.43 -23.93
C LYS A 97 -3.54 6.64 -22.76
N GLU A 98 -2.25 6.74 -22.47
CA GLU A 98 -1.69 6.22 -21.22
C GLU A 98 -2.29 6.98 -20.04
N VAL A 99 -2.75 6.22 -19.05
CA VAL A 99 -3.43 6.75 -17.86
C VAL A 99 -2.86 6.22 -16.55
N GLY A 100 -1.92 5.28 -16.59
CA GLY A 100 -1.28 4.80 -15.36
C GLY A 100 -0.51 3.51 -15.51
N LEU A 101 -0.18 2.92 -14.37
CA LEU A 101 0.68 1.75 -14.26
C LEU A 101 0.06 0.72 -13.32
N VAL A 102 0.14 -0.55 -13.70
CA VAL A 102 -0.14 -1.68 -12.82
C VAL A 102 1.07 -1.94 -11.93
N THR A 103 0.90 -1.81 -10.61
CA THR A 103 1.99 -1.98 -9.65
C THR A 103 2.11 -3.42 -9.16
N ALA A 104 1.00 -4.15 -9.10
CA ALA A 104 0.96 -5.55 -8.68
C ALA A 104 -0.16 -6.27 -9.42
N ALA A 105 0.07 -7.51 -9.88
CA ALA A 105 -0.96 -8.29 -10.56
C ALA A 105 -0.77 -9.79 -10.36
N ILE A 106 -1.87 -10.53 -10.36
CA ILE A 106 -1.87 -11.99 -10.35
C ILE A 106 -3.08 -12.54 -11.11
N TRP A 107 -2.92 -13.74 -11.67
CA TRP A 107 -4.07 -14.62 -11.82
C TRP A 107 -4.40 -15.22 -10.45
N SER A 108 -5.52 -14.83 -9.85
CA SER A 108 -5.90 -15.27 -8.50
C SER A 108 -6.51 -16.68 -8.55
N PRO A 109 -5.92 -17.68 -7.86
CA PRO A 109 -6.49 -19.02 -7.74
C PRO A 109 -7.74 -19.06 -6.87
N LEU A 110 -7.90 -18.12 -5.94
CA LEU A 110 -9.09 -18.02 -5.09
C LEU A 110 -10.25 -17.35 -5.82
N ALA A 111 -10.02 -16.20 -6.45
CA ALA A 111 -11.06 -15.47 -7.17
C ALA A 111 -11.35 -16.07 -8.56
N LYS A 112 -10.41 -16.83 -9.15
CA LYS A 112 -10.43 -17.32 -10.54
C LYS A 112 -10.47 -16.19 -11.58
N ARG A 113 -9.86 -15.05 -11.26
CA ARG A 113 -9.80 -13.85 -12.12
C ARG A 113 -8.39 -13.29 -12.13
N ASN A 114 -8.03 -12.59 -13.20
CA ASN A 114 -6.80 -11.82 -13.25
C ASN A 114 -7.05 -10.46 -12.60
N ILE A 115 -6.45 -10.25 -11.44
CA ILE A 115 -6.64 -9.08 -10.59
C ILE A 115 -5.35 -8.30 -10.46
N ALA A 116 -5.47 -6.99 -10.32
CA ALA A 116 -4.33 -6.09 -10.27
C ALA A 116 -4.62 -4.86 -9.40
N ILE A 117 -3.56 -4.31 -8.82
CA ILE A 117 -3.55 -2.99 -8.19
C ILE A 117 -2.85 -2.04 -9.17
N ALA A 118 -3.46 -0.89 -9.43
CA ALA A 118 -2.94 0.08 -10.38
C ALA A 118 -3.01 1.51 -9.84
N SER A 119 -1.98 2.30 -10.14
CA SER A 119 -1.94 3.74 -9.88
C SER A 119 -2.30 4.46 -11.17
N LEU A 120 -3.44 5.14 -11.19
CA LEU A 120 -3.94 5.88 -12.35
C LEU A 120 -3.86 7.39 -12.12
N ALA A 121 -3.55 8.14 -13.16
CA ALA A 121 -3.69 9.59 -13.15
C ALA A 121 -5.17 9.97 -13.08
N ARG A 122 -5.53 10.91 -12.21
CA ARG A 122 -6.89 11.44 -12.15
C ARG A 122 -7.20 12.20 -13.45
N PRO A 123 -8.43 12.12 -13.98
CA PRO A 123 -9.64 11.58 -13.34
C PRO A 123 -9.88 10.07 -13.52
N PHE A 124 -8.95 9.32 -14.10
CA PHE A 124 -9.11 7.88 -14.32
C PHE A 124 -9.10 7.11 -13.00
N GLY A 125 -9.90 6.05 -12.91
CA GLY A 125 -10.10 5.25 -11.70
C GLY A 125 -10.99 5.87 -10.62
N SER A 126 -11.22 7.20 -10.65
CA SER A 126 -12.08 7.90 -9.68
C SER A 126 -13.40 8.36 -10.31
N ARG A 127 -13.33 9.17 -11.38
CA ARG A 127 -14.51 9.64 -12.11
C ARG A 127 -14.70 8.92 -13.45
N ILE A 128 -13.59 8.54 -14.11
CA ILE A 128 -13.61 7.77 -15.35
C ILE A 128 -13.14 6.36 -15.04
N VAL A 129 -14.07 5.40 -15.03
CA VAL A 129 -13.80 4.00 -14.66
C VAL A 129 -13.97 3.02 -15.81
N GLU A 130 -14.39 3.51 -16.97
CA GLU A 130 -14.73 2.71 -18.15
C GLU A 130 -13.62 2.73 -19.21
N ASP A 131 -13.71 1.79 -20.14
CA ASP A 131 -12.86 1.67 -21.34
C ASP A 131 -11.35 1.72 -21.03
N LEU A 132 -10.97 1.03 -19.95
CA LEU A 132 -9.59 0.80 -19.58
C LEU A 132 -9.05 -0.44 -20.29
N TRP A 133 -7.81 -0.33 -20.73
CA TRP A 133 -7.07 -1.38 -21.41
C TRP A 133 -5.70 -1.51 -20.78
N VAL A 134 -5.17 -2.72 -20.72
CA VAL A 134 -3.86 -3.01 -20.16
C VAL A 134 -3.01 -3.66 -21.23
N GLU A 135 -1.81 -3.13 -21.39
CA GLU A 135 -0.81 -3.62 -22.34
C GLU A 135 0.04 -4.71 -21.69
N ILE A 136 -0.12 -5.94 -22.13
CA ILE A 136 0.57 -7.12 -21.57
C ILE A 136 1.55 -7.66 -22.61
N TYR A 137 2.82 -7.78 -22.25
CA TYR A 137 3.82 -8.51 -23.02
C TYR A 137 3.87 -9.96 -22.57
N ALA A 138 3.32 -10.85 -23.39
CA ALA A 138 3.26 -12.27 -23.09
C ALA A 138 4.33 -13.03 -23.87
N LEU A 139 5.18 -13.80 -23.18
CA LEU A 139 6.13 -14.70 -23.82
C LEU A 139 5.37 -15.94 -24.34
N ARG A 140 5.33 -16.12 -25.66
CA ARG A 140 4.74 -17.28 -26.33
C ARG A 140 5.73 -17.81 -27.34
N GLU A 141 6.10 -19.08 -27.22
CA GLU A 141 7.06 -19.72 -28.14
C GLU A 141 8.37 -18.92 -28.25
N LEU A 142 8.89 -18.43 -27.12
CA LEU A 142 10.08 -17.56 -27.03
C LEU A 142 9.96 -16.21 -27.75
N GLN A 143 8.76 -15.80 -28.17
CA GLN A 143 8.49 -14.49 -28.73
C GLN A 143 7.57 -13.67 -27.83
N TYR A 144 7.93 -12.41 -27.60
CA TYR A 144 7.04 -11.49 -26.89
C TYR A 144 5.93 -11.03 -27.82
N GLN A 145 4.69 -11.32 -27.43
CA GLN A 145 3.49 -10.83 -28.09
C GLN A 145 2.88 -9.73 -27.23
N LYS A 146 2.67 -8.56 -27.84
CA LYS A 146 1.91 -7.46 -27.23
C LYS A 146 0.42 -7.77 -27.30
N LEU A 147 -0.24 -7.82 -26.14
CA LEU A 147 -1.66 -8.03 -26.01
C LEU A 147 -2.31 -6.80 -25.38
N MET A 148 -3.43 -6.37 -25.95
CA MET A 148 -4.30 -5.37 -25.34
C MET A 148 -5.50 -6.08 -24.71
N LYS A 149 -5.60 -6.02 -23.39
CA LYS A 149 -6.70 -6.65 -22.62
C LYS A 149 -7.57 -5.58 -21.98
N ARG A 150 -8.88 -5.77 -22.02
CA ARG A 150 -9.79 -4.88 -21.30
C ARG A 150 -9.59 -5.04 -19.80
N ALA A 151 -9.76 -3.95 -19.08
CA ALA A 151 -9.76 -3.92 -17.63
C ALA A 151 -11.00 -3.18 -17.11
N ARG A 152 -11.48 -3.63 -15.95
CA ARG A 152 -12.59 -3.00 -15.23
C ARG A 152 -12.13 -2.62 -13.84
N VAL A 153 -12.51 -1.43 -13.39
CA VAL A 153 -12.28 -1.03 -12.00
C VAL A 153 -13.15 -1.89 -11.08
N VAL A 154 -12.54 -2.46 -10.05
CA VAL A 154 -13.22 -3.29 -9.04
C VAL A 154 -12.82 -2.85 -7.63
N ALA A 155 -13.71 -3.09 -6.67
CA ALA A 155 -13.44 -2.81 -5.27
C ALA A 155 -12.34 -3.72 -4.70
N ARG A 156 -11.62 -3.20 -3.71
CA ARG A 156 -10.66 -3.93 -2.86
C ARG A 156 -11.26 -4.09 -1.47
N PRO A 157 -11.08 -5.22 -0.77
CA PRO A 157 -10.31 -6.43 -1.17
C PRO A 157 -10.96 -7.19 -2.33
N PHE A 158 -10.18 -7.95 -3.11
CA PHE A 158 -10.71 -8.75 -4.23
C PHE A 158 -11.30 -10.08 -3.77
N VAL A 159 -10.81 -10.58 -2.63
CA VAL A 159 -11.31 -11.78 -1.95
C VAL A 159 -11.61 -11.40 -0.51
N SER A 160 -12.84 -11.63 -0.08
CA SER A 160 -13.23 -11.52 1.33
C SER A 160 -13.27 -12.92 1.93
N LEU A 161 -12.52 -13.13 3.02
CA LEU A 161 -12.59 -14.34 3.81
C LEU A 161 -13.46 -14.07 5.04
N PRO A 162 -14.28 -15.04 5.49
CA PRO A 162 -15.05 -14.89 6.71
C PRO A 162 -14.10 -14.65 7.90
N ASP A 163 -14.49 -13.71 8.76
CA ASP A 163 -13.73 -13.40 9.96
C ASP A 163 -13.63 -14.65 10.84
N ARG A 164 -12.40 -15.05 11.15
CA ARG A 164 -12.11 -16.22 11.99
C ARG A 164 -12.44 -15.97 13.46
N PHE A 165 -12.58 -14.71 13.84
CA PHE A 165 -13.08 -14.27 15.13
C PHE A 165 -14.52 -13.85 14.89
N GLY A 166 -15.50 -14.72 15.17
CA GLY A 166 -16.90 -14.54 14.81
C GLY A 166 -17.52 -13.21 15.25
N VAL A 167 -17.33 -12.18 14.43
CA VAL A 167 -18.08 -10.93 14.45
C VAL A 167 -18.94 -10.98 13.21
N ALA A 168 -20.22 -11.32 13.40
CA ALA A 168 -21.19 -11.29 12.31
C ALA A 168 -21.41 -9.83 11.87
N GLY A 169 -21.20 -9.56 10.57
CA GLY A 169 -21.49 -8.29 9.90
C GLY A 169 -20.21 -7.57 9.45
N SER A 170 -19.91 -7.43 8.17
CA SER A 170 -20.68 -6.57 7.27
C SER A 170 -20.30 -6.85 5.81
N ALA A 171 -21.25 -7.36 5.03
CA ALA A 171 -21.23 -7.16 3.59
C ALA A 171 -21.54 -5.67 3.33
N GLY A 172 -20.53 -4.89 2.94
CA GLY A 172 -20.69 -3.49 2.55
C GLY A 172 -21.06 -2.56 3.71
N GLY A 173 -20.08 -2.15 4.52
CA GLY A 173 -20.34 -1.15 5.54
C GLY A 173 -19.04 -0.66 6.18
N GLN A 174 -18.92 0.67 6.22
CA GLN A 174 -17.93 1.44 6.93
C GLN A 174 -17.53 0.78 8.26
N TRP A 175 -16.23 0.63 8.48
CA TRP A 175 -15.66 0.29 9.78
C TRP A 175 -15.85 1.44 10.77
N ARG A 176 -17.09 1.67 11.20
CA ARG A 176 -17.40 2.52 12.34
C ARG A 176 -17.13 1.70 13.59
N LEU A 177 -15.89 1.76 14.08
CA LEU A 177 -15.56 1.30 15.42
C LEU A 177 -16.58 1.90 16.40
N LEU A 178 -17.32 1.06 17.10
CA LEU A 178 -17.96 1.42 18.37
C LEU A 178 -16.85 1.81 19.34
N ARG A 179 -16.45 3.09 19.33
CA ARG A 179 -15.87 3.71 20.53
C ARG A 179 -17.04 3.97 21.46
N GLN A 180 -17.23 3.12 22.46
CA GLN A 180 -17.93 3.62 23.64
C GLN A 180 -17.07 4.75 24.22
N PRO A 181 -17.65 5.92 24.55
CA PRO A 181 -16.89 6.95 25.23
C PRO A 181 -16.47 6.39 26.60
N ARG A 182 -15.16 6.37 26.87
CA ARG A 182 -14.69 6.21 28.25
C ARG A 182 -15.32 7.36 29.03
N ARG A 183 -16.23 7.05 29.96
CA ARG A 183 -16.72 7.99 30.96
C ARG A 183 -15.51 8.61 31.65
N SER A 184 -15.43 9.93 31.60
CA SER A 184 -14.51 10.71 32.44
C SER A 184 -14.94 10.54 33.90
N PRO A 185 -14.06 10.07 34.81
CA PRO A 185 -14.30 10.21 36.23
C PRO A 185 -13.64 11.50 36.69
N ASN A 186 -14.43 12.53 36.96
CA ASN A 186 -13.98 13.62 37.81
C ASN A 186 -15.05 13.87 38.88
N SER A 187 -14.75 13.46 40.11
CA SER A 187 -15.26 14.11 41.33
C SER A 187 -14.46 13.65 42.55
N GLY A 188 -13.58 14.52 43.04
CA GLY A 188 -13.33 14.75 44.47
C GLY A 188 -12.54 13.70 45.25
N GLY A 189 -11.30 14.04 45.62
CA GLY A 189 -10.55 13.32 46.64
C GLY A 189 -9.10 13.80 46.71
N SER A 190 -8.85 14.84 47.49
CA SER A 190 -7.52 15.35 47.82
C SER A 190 -6.68 14.26 48.51
N ALA A 191 -5.56 13.89 47.90
CA ALA A 191 -4.45 13.24 48.58
C ALA A 191 -3.15 13.70 47.93
N GLU A 192 -2.50 14.63 48.60
CA GLU A 192 -1.14 15.07 48.36
C GLU A 192 -0.21 13.85 48.49
N THR A 193 0.51 13.50 47.44
CA THR A 193 1.61 12.52 47.51
C THR A 193 2.79 13.11 46.79
N THR A 194 3.74 13.55 47.59
CA THR A 194 5.04 14.10 47.23
C THR A 194 5.81 13.09 46.39
N PHE A 195 6.09 13.44 45.12
CA PHE A 195 6.99 12.66 44.27
C PHE A 195 8.43 13.00 44.63
N ARG A 196 9.08 12.11 45.40
CA ARG A 196 10.51 12.16 45.66
C ARG A 196 11.23 11.53 44.46
N SER A 197 12.07 12.29 43.79
CA SER A 197 12.88 11.83 42.67
C SER A 197 14.14 11.11 43.18
N ASP A 198 14.16 9.77 43.11
CA ASP A 198 15.38 8.98 43.29
C ASP A 198 15.93 8.54 41.91
N PRO A 199 17.16 8.91 41.53
CA PRO A 199 17.71 8.67 40.21
C PRO A 199 18.60 7.42 40.20
N GLU A 200 18.05 6.20 40.36
CA GLU A 200 18.92 5.01 40.28
C GLU A 200 18.23 3.68 39.93
N VAL A 201 17.32 3.65 38.95
CA VAL A 201 16.87 2.37 38.35
C VAL A 201 16.64 2.51 36.85
N ALA A 202 17.73 2.63 36.09
CA ALA A 202 17.69 2.62 34.62
C ALA A 202 18.93 1.95 34.02
N ARG A 203 19.32 0.78 34.53
CA ARG A 203 20.38 -0.05 33.93
C ARG A 203 20.17 -1.52 34.26
N ASP A 204 19.19 -2.17 33.67
CA ASP A 204 19.39 -3.55 33.21
C ASP A 204 18.25 -4.02 32.31
N ARG A 205 18.57 -4.91 31.36
CA ARG A 205 17.72 -5.50 30.30
C ARG A 205 17.67 -4.76 28.96
N LEU A 206 18.83 -4.63 28.33
CA LEU A 206 18.92 -4.67 26.87
C LEU A 206 19.30 -6.11 26.47
N ALA A 207 18.38 -6.86 25.86
CA ALA A 207 18.72 -8.16 25.28
C ALA A 207 19.64 -7.93 24.06
N PRO A 208 20.69 -8.75 23.86
CA PRO A 208 21.59 -8.59 22.72
C PRO A 208 20.87 -8.92 21.41
N ALA A 209 21.17 -8.13 20.36
CA ALA A 209 20.67 -8.35 19.01
C ALA A 209 21.14 -9.72 18.45
N PRO A 210 20.30 -10.46 17.72
CA PRO A 210 20.71 -11.70 17.07
C PRO A 210 21.76 -11.44 15.96
N PRO A 211 22.68 -12.38 15.70
CA PRO A 211 23.75 -12.21 14.72
C PRO A 211 23.23 -12.11 13.28
N MET A 212 23.84 -11.20 12.51
CA MET A 212 23.63 -11.01 11.07
C MET A 212 24.10 -12.24 10.28
N ASP A 213 23.22 -12.81 9.45
CA ASP A 213 23.55 -13.88 8.51
C ASP A 213 24.51 -13.39 7.41
N SER A 214 25.48 -14.23 7.07
CA SER A 214 26.62 -13.96 6.18
C SER A 214 26.30 -13.81 4.68
N ASN A 215 25.03 -13.68 4.29
CA ASN A 215 24.61 -13.66 2.88
C ASN A 215 24.38 -12.26 2.28
N TYR A 216 24.68 -11.18 3.00
CA TYR A 216 24.58 -9.80 2.48
C TYR A 216 25.94 -9.11 2.23
N GLN A 217 27.07 -9.82 2.40
CA GLN A 217 28.42 -9.30 2.20
C GLN A 217 28.90 -9.23 0.73
N VAL A 218 28.08 -9.62 -0.27
CA VAL A 218 28.53 -9.73 -1.67
C VAL A 218 28.08 -8.58 -2.59
N LEU A 219 27.26 -7.64 -2.13
CA LEU A 219 26.75 -6.54 -2.99
C LEU A 219 27.20 -5.12 -2.61
N LEU A 220 28.09 -4.97 -1.61
CA LEU A 220 28.66 -3.66 -1.22
C LEU A 220 30.16 -3.52 -1.50
N SER A 221 30.81 -4.50 -2.15
CA SER A 221 32.25 -4.49 -2.47
C SER A 221 32.59 -4.27 -3.95
N LEU A 222 31.62 -3.97 -4.82
CA LEU A 222 31.84 -3.80 -6.26
C LEU A 222 31.21 -2.52 -6.83
N SER A 223 31.57 -1.35 -6.29
CA SER A 223 31.36 -0.03 -6.94
C SER A 223 32.21 1.10 -6.34
N VAL A 224 33.42 0.81 -5.86
CA VAL A 224 34.43 1.85 -5.59
C VAL A 224 35.75 1.35 -6.16
N THR A 225 36.03 1.71 -7.41
CA THR A 225 37.35 2.07 -7.97
C THR A 225 37.21 2.23 -9.48
N VAL A 226 36.89 3.43 -9.95
CA VAL A 226 37.45 3.94 -11.21
C VAL A 226 38.12 5.26 -10.87
N ARG A 227 39.45 5.20 -10.97
CA ARG A 227 40.44 6.18 -10.55
C ARG A 227 40.45 7.36 -11.53
N ALA A 228 40.60 8.58 -11.02
CA ALA A 228 40.96 9.74 -11.82
C ALA A 228 42.47 9.71 -12.16
N SER A 229 42.76 9.88 -13.47
CA SER A 229 43.91 10.52 -14.17
C SER A 229 45.37 10.12 -13.91
N PRO A 230 46.30 10.39 -14.86
CA PRO A 230 46.15 10.76 -16.29
C PRO A 230 46.42 9.60 -17.26
#